data_AF-A0A2M7EKU5-F1
#
_entry.id   AF-A0A2M7EKU5-F1
#
_cell.length_a   1.000
_cell.length_b   1.000
_cell.length_c   1.000
_cell.angle_alpha   90.00
_cell.angle_beta   90.00
_cell.angle_gamma   90.00
#
_symmetry.space_group_name_H-M   'P 1'
#
loop_
_entity.id
_entity.type
_entity.pdbx_description
1 polymer ?
#
loop_
_entity_poly.entity_id
_entity_poly.type
_entity_poly.pdbx_seq_one_letter_code
_entity_poly.pdbx_strand_id
1 'polypeptide(L)'
;WYWNRINCVNPCGEEGLPPWGVCNLGSINLSALVKGNDVDKKGTFDFNELKKVVHAGVRFQDNIIDMDQYFFEGIRKTQLEGERRIGLGTLGLGDTLIKLHMRYGSKESLTFIDKVYKTIRDEAYKTSTEVSKEKGSFLKYDKEKYLKGKFIQALPNDIQKNIAERGIRNSLLL
;
A
#
# COMPACT_ATOMS: atom_id res chain seq x y z
N TRP A 1 4.15 15.36 -7.96
CA TRP A 1 4.30 16.80 -7.63
C TRP A 1 5.75 17.29 -7.69
N TYR A 2 6.76 16.40 -7.74
CA TYR A 2 8.16 16.82 -7.98
C TYR A 2 8.98 15.96 -8.98
N TRP A 3 8.74 14.65 -9.07
CA TRP A 3 9.48 13.78 -10.02
C TRP A 3 8.71 13.58 -11.34
N ASN A 4 7.57 12.90 -11.28
CA ASN A 4 6.76 12.58 -12.46
C ASN A 4 5.43 13.35 -12.46
N ARG A 5 4.98 13.76 -13.65
CA ARG A 5 3.69 14.43 -13.88
C ARG A 5 2.63 13.37 -14.19
N ILE A 6 1.57 13.34 -13.39
CA ILE A 6 0.40 12.49 -13.64
C ILE A 6 -0.43 13.14 -14.76
N ASN A 7 -0.70 12.38 -15.82
CA ASN A 7 -1.40 12.89 -17.00
C ASN A 7 -2.73 12.17 -17.27
N CYS A 8 -2.90 10.95 -16.76
CA CYS A 8 -4.12 10.16 -16.89
C CYS A 8 -4.26 9.20 -15.70
N VAL A 9 -5.37 8.45 -15.69
CA VAL A 9 -5.56 7.29 -14.83
C VAL A 9 -5.45 6.01 -15.64
N ASN A 10 -5.16 4.90 -14.98
CA ASN A 10 -5.19 3.56 -15.58
C ASN A 10 -6.64 3.15 -15.95
N PRO A 11 -6.86 2.02 -16.66
CA PRO A 11 -8.18 1.61 -17.15
C PRO A 11 -9.26 1.43 -16.06
N CYS A 12 -8.85 1.09 -14.84
CA CYS A 12 -9.77 0.85 -13.72
C CYS A 12 -9.95 2.09 -12.82
N GLY A 13 -9.18 3.17 -13.07
CA GLY A 13 -9.34 4.48 -12.42
C GLY A 13 -8.73 4.63 -11.02
N GLU A 14 -8.06 3.60 -10.50
CA GLU A 14 -7.47 3.56 -9.16
C GLU A 14 -6.08 4.20 -9.10
N GLU A 15 -5.31 4.16 -10.20
CA GLU A 15 -3.97 4.73 -10.24
C GLU A 15 -3.88 5.96 -11.15
N GLY A 16 -3.49 7.09 -10.57
CA GLY A 16 -2.96 8.21 -11.36
C GLY A 16 -1.56 7.86 -11.88
N LEU A 17 -1.39 7.82 -13.20
CA LEU A 17 -0.15 7.39 -13.85
C LEU A 17 0.55 8.53 -14.63
N PRO A 18 1.89 8.59 -14.56
CA PRO A 18 2.69 9.34 -15.51
C PRO A 18 2.84 8.56 -16.83
N PRO A 19 3.40 9.18 -17.89
CA PRO A 19 3.86 8.44 -19.06
C PRO A 19 4.77 7.28 -18.63
N TRP A 20 4.52 6.09 -19.19
CA TRP A 20 5.25 4.85 -18.88
C TRP A 20 5.13 4.35 -17.42
N GLY A 21 4.22 4.90 -16.61
CA GLY A 21 3.87 4.34 -15.31
C GLY A 21 3.18 2.98 -15.45
N VAL A 22 3.31 2.14 -14.44
CA VAL A 22 2.75 0.77 -14.43
C VAL A 22 2.06 0.45 -13.12
N CYS A 23 1.14 -0.50 -13.18
CA CYS A 23 0.39 -1.00 -12.05
C CYS A 23 0.99 -2.34 -11.60
N ASN A 24 1.83 -2.34 -10.57
CA ASN A 24 2.28 -3.55 -9.88
C ASN A 24 1.35 -3.77 -8.68
N LEU A 25 0.33 -4.61 -8.87
CA LEU A 25 -0.82 -4.71 -7.96
C LEU A 25 -0.81 -6.00 -7.15
N GLY A 26 -1.14 -5.89 -5.87
CA GLY A 26 -1.44 -7.02 -4.97
C GLY A 26 -2.76 -6.79 -4.24
N SER A 27 -3.41 -7.84 -3.77
CA SER A 27 -4.67 -7.71 -3.00
C SER A 27 -4.70 -8.60 -1.77
N ILE A 28 -5.00 -8.01 -0.62
CA ILE A 28 -5.21 -8.74 0.63
C ILE A 28 -6.65 -9.24 0.70
N ASN A 29 -6.83 -10.55 0.89
CA ASN A 29 -8.15 -11.10 1.20
C ASN A 29 -8.52 -10.84 2.66
N LEU A 30 -9.29 -9.78 2.90
CA LEU A 30 -9.72 -9.40 4.26
C LEU A 30 -10.60 -10.46 4.92
N SER A 31 -11.41 -11.17 4.13
CA SER A 31 -12.33 -12.19 4.63
C SER A 31 -11.60 -13.39 5.23
N ALA A 32 -10.39 -13.69 4.73
CA ALA A 32 -9.54 -14.75 5.27
C ALA A 32 -8.95 -14.39 6.66
N LEU A 33 -9.00 -13.12 7.05
CA LEU A 33 -8.47 -12.64 8.33
C LEU A 33 -9.54 -12.64 9.45
N VAL A 34 -10.77 -13.07 9.15
CA VAL A 34 -11.82 -13.23 10.17
C VAL A 34 -11.77 -14.65 10.74
N LYS A 35 -11.56 -14.74 12.05
CA LYS A 35 -11.62 -16.01 12.80
C LYS A 35 -13.05 -16.30 13.24
N GLY A 36 -13.46 -17.56 13.12
CA GLY A 36 -14.79 -18.05 13.45
C GLY A 36 -15.45 -18.69 12.23
N ASN A 37 -16.12 -19.82 12.45
CA ASN A 37 -16.73 -20.64 11.39
C ASN A 37 -18.25 -20.79 11.58
N ASP A 38 -18.83 -20.12 12.58
CA ASP A 38 -20.24 -20.24 12.95
C ASP A 38 -21.01 -19.05 12.37
N VAL A 39 -22.05 -19.32 11.58
CA VAL A 39 -22.86 -18.29 10.91
C VAL A 39 -23.75 -17.53 11.90
N ASP A 40 -24.07 -18.13 13.04
CA ASP A 40 -24.94 -17.53 14.05
C ASP A 40 -24.15 -16.67 15.05
N LYS A 41 -22.81 -16.65 14.96
CA LYS A 41 -21.93 -15.91 15.85
C LYS A 41 -20.95 -15.04 15.08
N LYS A 42 -20.86 -13.77 15.48
CA LYS A 42 -19.86 -12.85 14.92
C LYS A 42 -18.45 -13.38 15.08
N GLY A 43 -17.68 -13.33 13.99
CA GLY A 43 -16.27 -13.62 13.99
C GLY A 43 -15.43 -12.51 14.66
N THR A 44 -14.12 -12.72 14.69
CA THR A 44 -13.14 -11.74 15.18
C THR A 44 -12.08 -11.49 14.11
N PHE A 45 -11.87 -10.22 13.75
CA PHE A 45 -10.86 -9.83 12.78
C PHE A 45 -9.46 -9.85 13.38
N ASP A 46 -8.52 -10.56 12.75
CA ASP A 46 -7.13 -10.65 13.19
C ASP A 46 -6.29 -9.50 12.61
N PHE A 47 -6.22 -8.42 13.37
CA PHE A 47 -5.36 -7.28 13.02
C PHE A 47 -3.87 -7.62 13.05
N ASN A 48 -3.42 -8.59 13.85
CA ASN A 48 -1.99 -8.94 13.88
C ASN A 48 -1.59 -9.66 12.60
N GLU A 49 -2.45 -10.54 12.10
CA GLU A 49 -2.22 -11.21 10.83
C GLU A 49 -2.30 -10.24 9.65
N LEU A 50 -3.22 -9.26 9.69
CA LEU A 50 -3.26 -8.18 8.69
C LEU A 50 -1.90 -7.48 8.56
N LYS A 51 -1.24 -7.13 9.68
CA LYS A 51 0.07 -6.45 9.63
C LYS A 51 1.11 -7.31 8.92
N LYS A 52 1.20 -8.60 9.28
CA LYS A 52 2.15 -9.54 8.65
C LYS A 52 1.92 -9.67 7.15
N VAL A 53 0.66 -9.77 6.74
CA VAL A 53 0.30 -9.88 5.31
C VAL A 53 0.63 -8.58 4.57
N VAL A 54 0.41 -7.41 5.17
CA VAL A 54 0.83 -6.12 4.59
C VAL A 54 2.34 -6.08 4.40
N HIS A 55 3.12 -6.48 5.41
CA HIS A 55 4.58 -6.51 5.33
C HIS A 55 5.07 -7.42 4.20
N ALA A 56 4.51 -8.63 4.14
CA ALA A 56 4.80 -9.58 3.08
C ALA A 56 4.40 -9.04 1.71
N GLY A 57 3.22 -8.43 1.59
CA GLY A 57 2.68 -7.89 0.34
C GLY A 57 3.51 -6.73 -0.24
N VAL A 58 3.99 -5.81 0.61
CA VAL A 58 4.88 -4.72 0.18
C VAL A 58 6.22 -5.27 -0.28
N ARG A 59 6.85 -6.16 0.48
CA ARG A 59 8.15 -6.75 0.11
C ARG A 59 8.05 -7.62 -1.14
N PHE A 60 6.97 -8.39 -1.27
CA PHE A 60 6.69 -9.19 -2.44
C PHE A 60 6.60 -8.32 -3.69
N GLN A 61 5.78 -7.26 -3.66
CA GLN A 61 5.65 -6.34 -4.79
C GLN A 61 6.96 -5.60 -5.10
N ASP A 62 7.76 -5.17 -4.10
CA ASP A 62 9.08 -4.58 -4.36
C ASP A 62 10.03 -5.56 -5.07
N ASN A 63 9.99 -6.84 -4.71
CA ASN A 63 10.81 -7.85 -5.38
C ASN A 63 10.33 -8.13 -6.80
N ILE A 64 9.02 -8.09 -7.07
CA ILE A 64 8.48 -8.22 -8.43
C ILE A 64 9.04 -7.14 -9.35
N ILE A 65 9.24 -5.90 -8.87
CA ILE A 65 9.87 -4.83 -9.67
C ILE A 65 11.26 -5.24 -10.15
N ASP A 66 12.05 -5.92 -9.32
CA ASP A 66 13.40 -6.36 -9.71
C ASP A 66 13.36 -7.59 -10.64
N MET A 67 12.30 -8.39 -10.60
CA MET A 67 12.14 -9.63 -11.36
C MET A 67 11.42 -9.45 -12.70
N ASP A 68 10.72 -8.33 -12.89
CA ASP A 68 9.87 -8.09 -14.05
C ASP A 68 10.68 -7.96 -15.36
N GLN A 69 10.05 -8.37 -16.47
CA GLN A 69 10.63 -8.23 -17.80
C GLN A 69 10.13 -6.94 -18.46
N TYR A 70 10.99 -5.92 -18.46
CA TYR A 70 10.67 -4.64 -19.08
C TYR A 70 10.96 -4.63 -20.59
N PHE A 71 9.93 -4.88 -21.39
CA PHE A 71 10.02 -4.84 -22.86
C PHE A 71 10.20 -3.42 -23.42
N PHE A 72 9.63 -2.42 -22.74
CA PHE A 72 9.74 -1.02 -23.14
C PHE A 72 10.68 -0.27 -22.22
N GLU A 73 11.71 0.35 -22.80
CA GLU A 73 12.73 1.10 -22.05
C GLU A 73 12.13 2.24 -21.22
N GLY A 74 11.07 2.89 -21.72
CA GLY A 74 10.36 3.93 -20.97
C GLY A 74 9.75 3.41 -19.66
N ILE A 75 9.23 2.17 -19.67
CA ILE A 75 8.68 1.52 -18.48
C ILE A 75 9.82 1.20 -17.51
N ARG A 76 10.91 0.60 -17.99
CA ARG A 76 12.10 0.30 -17.17
C ARG A 76 12.60 1.55 -16.43
N LYS A 77 12.80 2.65 -17.18
CA LYS A 77 13.27 3.93 -16.64
C LYS A 77 12.34 4.52 -15.59
N THR A 78 11.04 4.37 -15.80
CA THR A 78 10.02 4.95 -14.90
C THR A 78 9.84 4.08 -13.67
N GLN A 79 9.67 2.77 -13.83
CA GLN A 79 9.34 1.85 -12.76
C GLN A 79 10.58 1.39 -11.98
N LEU A 80 11.53 0.72 -12.62
CA LEU A 80 12.68 0.10 -11.97
C LEU A 80 13.71 1.15 -11.54
N GLU A 81 14.05 2.06 -12.47
CA GLU A 81 15.12 3.06 -12.29
C GLU A 81 14.60 4.39 -11.72
N GLY A 82 13.29 4.50 -11.51
CA GLY A 82 12.60 5.72 -11.15
C GLY A 82 11.88 5.59 -9.82
N GLU A 83 10.59 5.27 -9.89
CA GLU A 83 9.61 5.46 -8.83
C GLU A 83 9.35 4.21 -7.97
N ARG A 84 9.55 3.01 -8.53
CA ARG A 84 9.30 1.72 -7.87
C ARG A 84 7.88 1.63 -7.28
N ARG A 85 6.88 1.99 -8.08
CA ARG A 85 5.47 2.03 -7.68
C ARG A 85 4.94 0.64 -7.38
N ILE A 86 4.17 0.52 -6.30
CA ILE A 86 3.37 -0.66 -5.99
C ILE A 86 1.94 -0.21 -5.62
N GLY A 87 0.98 -1.12 -5.70
CA GLY A 87 -0.42 -0.88 -5.34
C GLY A 87 -0.99 -2.06 -4.54
N LEU A 88 -0.92 -1.96 -3.22
CA LEU A 88 -1.49 -2.97 -2.32
C LEU A 88 -2.96 -2.67 -2.00
N GLY A 89 -3.86 -3.31 -2.74
CA GLY A 89 -5.30 -3.25 -2.54
C GLY A 89 -5.85 -4.32 -1.60
N THR A 90 -7.18 -4.42 -1.59
CA THR A 90 -7.93 -5.37 -0.77
C THR A 90 -9.08 -5.99 -1.55
N LEU A 91 -9.44 -7.22 -1.20
CA LEU A 91 -10.67 -7.88 -1.63
C LEU A 91 -11.41 -8.47 -0.42
N GLY A 92 -12.68 -8.83 -0.59
CA GLY A 92 -13.47 -9.51 0.45
C GLY A 92 -13.93 -8.62 1.61
N LEU A 93 -14.02 -7.30 1.42
CA LEU A 93 -14.56 -6.39 2.45
C LEU A 93 -16.02 -6.71 2.79
N GLY A 94 -16.86 -6.99 1.79
CA GLY A 94 -18.26 -7.37 1.99
C GLY A 94 -18.38 -8.64 2.85
N ASP A 95 -17.68 -9.70 2.48
CA ASP A 95 -17.63 -10.95 3.23
C ASP A 95 -17.08 -10.77 4.65
N THR A 96 -16.08 -9.90 4.82
CA THR A 96 -15.54 -9.54 6.13
C THR A 96 -16.63 -8.97 7.03
N LEU A 97 -17.41 -8.02 6.51
CA LEU A 97 -18.48 -7.37 7.27
C LEU A 97 -19.62 -8.35 7.59
N ILE A 98 -19.97 -9.23 6.66
CA ILE A 98 -20.94 -10.30 6.88
C ILE A 98 -20.48 -11.21 8.03
N LYS A 99 -19.23 -11.72 7.99
CA LYS A 99 -18.67 -12.57 9.04
C LYS A 99 -18.57 -11.86 10.39
N LEU A 100 -18.43 -10.54 10.42
CA LEU A 100 -18.41 -9.74 11.64
C LEU A 100 -19.81 -9.30 12.10
N HIS A 101 -20.87 -9.68 11.37
CA HIS A 101 -22.25 -9.30 11.60
C HIS A 101 -22.45 -7.76 11.61
N MET A 102 -21.71 -7.06 10.74
CA MET A 102 -21.77 -5.60 10.60
C MET A 102 -22.48 -5.22 9.31
N ARG A 103 -23.52 -4.39 9.41
CA ARG A 103 -24.18 -3.84 8.21
C ARG A 103 -23.26 -2.81 7.54
N TYR A 104 -23.04 -2.94 6.23
CA TYR A 104 -22.29 -1.95 5.45
C TYR A 104 -22.89 -0.54 5.61
N GLY A 105 -22.04 0.46 5.86
CA GLY A 105 -22.46 1.85 6.07
C GLY A 105 -23.01 2.15 7.48
N SER A 106 -23.06 1.18 8.39
CA SER A 106 -23.32 1.42 9.82
C SER A 106 -22.14 2.15 10.48
N LYS A 107 -22.39 2.88 11.58
CA LYS A 107 -21.35 3.57 12.36
C LYS A 107 -20.23 2.61 12.82
N GLU A 108 -20.60 1.39 13.19
CA GLU A 108 -19.66 0.33 13.58
C GLU A 108 -18.81 -0.12 12.39
N SER A 109 -19.42 -0.38 11.23
CA SER A 109 -18.66 -0.75 10.02
C SER A 109 -17.71 0.34 9.56
N LEU A 110 -18.11 1.62 9.63
CA LEU A 110 -17.24 2.74 9.25
C LEU A 110 -16.02 2.86 10.16
N THR A 111 -16.24 2.70 11.48
CA THR A 111 -15.15 2.69 12.48
C THR A 111 -14.20 1.52 12.24
N PHE A 112 -14.74 0.35 11.91
CA PHE A 112 -13.95 -0.84 11.58
C PHE A 112 -13.14 -0.66 10.29
N ILE A 113 -13.78 -0.20 9.21
CA ILE A 113 -13.16 0.06 7.90
C ILE A 113 -12.01 1.06 8.05
N ASP A 114 -12.24 2.18 8.75
CA ASP A 114 -11.20 3.17 9.01
C ASP A 114 -9.99 2.55 9.72
N LYS A 115 -10.23 1.71 10.74
CA LYS A 115 -9.16 1.00 11.44
C LYS A 115 -8.40 0.03 10.53
N VAL A 116 -9.09 -0.71 9.64
CA VAL A 116 -8.45 -1.63 8.68
C VAL A 116 -7.54 -0.88 7.73
N TYR A 117 -8.06 0.14 7.02
CA TYR A 117 -7.27 0.86 6.02
C TYR A 117 -6.18 1.75 6.63
N LYS A 118 -6.40 2.29 7.84
CA LYS A 118 -5.34 2.95 8.61
C LYS A 118 -4.22 1.98 8.97
N THR A 119 -4.56 0.75 9.37
CA THR A 119 -3.56 -0.29 9.65
C THR A 119 -2.77 -0.65 8.40
N ILE A 120 -3.45 -0.86 7.25
CA ILE A 120 -2.79 -1.17 5.97
C ILE A 120 -1.84 -0.05 5.57
N ARG A 121 -2.28 1.21 5.61
CA ARG A 121 -1.45 2.39 5.32
C ARG A 121 -0.23 2.45 6.21
N ASP A 122 -0.44 2.46 7.52
CA ASP A 122 0.65 2.69 8.46
C ASP A 122 1.71 1.58 8.37
N GLU A 123 1.27 0.32 8.24
CA GLU A 123 2.19 -0.81 8.11
C GLU A 123 2.86 -0.89 6.73
N ALA A 124 2.20 -0.48 5.65
CA ALA A 124 2.81 -0.44 4.32
C ALA A 124 3.96 0.57 4.26
N TYR A 125 3.73 1.79 4.77
CA TYR A 125 4.79 2.81 4.84
C TYR A 125 5.93 2.38 5.76
N LYS A 126 5.63 1.82 6.95
CA LYS A 126 6.67 1.27 7.84
C LYS A 126 7.51 0.21 7.11
N THR A 127 6.86 -0.75 6.45
CA THR A 127 7.56 -1.79 5.70
C THR A 127 8.46 -1.20 4.63
N SER A 128 7.96 -0.23 3.84
CA SER A 128 8.77 0.40 2.79
C SER A 128 9.98 1.16 3.35
N THR A 129 9.88 1.75 4.55
CA THR A 129 11.05 2.36 5.22
C THR A 129 12.06 1.32 5.72
N GLU A 130 11.60 0.14 6.17
CA GLU A 130 12.50 -0.97 6.54
C GLU A 130 13.19 -1.56 5.31
N VAL A 131 12.46 -1.77 4.21
CA VAL A 131 13.06 -2.22 2.94
C VAL A 131 14.02 -1.17 2.39
N SER A 132 13.75 0.13 2.60
CA SER A 132 14.69 1.20 2.24
C SER A 132 15.99 1.11 3.03
N LYS A 133 15.94 0.75 4.31
CA LYS A 133 17.13 0.51 5.12
C LYS A 133 17.96 -0.67 4.61
N GLU A 134 17.30 -1.72 4.10
CA GLU A 134 17.94 -2.92 3.55
C GLU A 134 18.51 -2.70 2.12
N LYS A 135 17.71 -2.15 1.22
CA LYS A 135 17.96 -2.11 -0.25
C LYS A 135 18.20 -0.70 -0.80
N GLY A 136 18.10 0.34 0.04
CA GLY A 136 18.08 1.75 -0.37
C GLY A 136 16.70 2.24 -0.80
N SER A 137 16.51 3.56 -0.84
CA SER A 137 15.26 4.19 -1.31
C SER A 137 15.04 4.02 -2.81
N PHE A 138 13.85 4.34 -3.33
CA PHE A 138 13.68 4.48 -4.78
C PHE A 138 14.62 5.56 -5.32
N LEU A 139 15.11 5.39 -6.55
CA LEU A 139 16.22 6.17 -7.10
C LEU A 139 15.94 7.68 -7.23
N LYS A 140 14.67 8.06 -7.32
CA LYS A 140 14.22 9.45 -7.43
C LYS A 140 13.70 10.01 -6.10
N TYR A 141 14.04 9.35 -5.00
CA TYR A 141 13.72 9.83 -3.67
C TYR A 141 14.51 11.11 -3.38
N ASP A 142 13.78 12.18 -3.11
CA ASP A 142 14.31 13.47 -2.66
C ASP A 142 13.67 13.72 -1.29
N LYS A 143 14.44 13.61 -0.21
CA LYS A 143 13.94 13.68 1.16
C LYS A 143 13.17 14.98 1.42
N GLU A 144 13.73 16.12 1.03
CA GLU A 144 13.14 17.42 1.31
C GLU A 144 11.83 17.62 0.54
N LYS A 145 11.80 17.15 -0.71
CA LYS A 145 10.57 17.19 -1.49
C LYS A 145 9.60 16.18 -0.93
N TYR A 146 9.91 14.88 -0.90
CA TYR A 146 8.97 13.83 -0.48
C TYR A 146 8.24 14.12 0.85
N LEU A 147 8.93 14.60 1.88
CA LEU A 147 8.34 14.95 3.19
C LEU A 147 7.36 16.14 3.15
N LYS A 148 7.45 17.02 2.15
CA LYS A 148 6.49 18.13 1.94
C LYS A 148 5.22 17.67 1.20
N GLY A 149 5.10 16.40 0.83
CA GLY A 149 3.89 15.87 0.20
C GLY A 149 2.73 15.92 1.18
N LYS A 150 1.59 16.51 0.79
CA LYS A 150 0.42 16.68 1.67
C LYS A 150 -0.04 15.37 2.33
N PHE A 151 -0.03 14.27 1.58
CA PHE A 151 -0.37 12.95 2.12
C PHE A 151 0.67 12.46 3.14
N ILE A 152 1.96 12.67 2.87
CA ILE A 152 3.06 12.29 3.76
C ILE A 152 2.99 13.07 5.07
N GLN A 153 2.65 14.36 5.01
CA GLN A 153 2.43 15.21 6.19
C GLN A 153 1.23 14.77 7.05
N ALA A 154 0.28 14.03 6.48
CA ALA A 154 -0.87 13.47 7.19
C ALA A 154 -0.59 12.10 7.82
N LEU A 155 0.58 11.49 7.56
CA LEU A 155 0.97 10.25 8.21
C LEU A 155 1.32 10.48 9.69
N PRO A 156 1.23 9.45 10.54
CA PRO A 156 1.75 9.50 11.90
C PRO A 156 3.22 9.98 11.98
N ASN A 157 3.54 10.74 13.03
CA ASN A 157 4.86 11.36 13.20
C ASN A 157 6.01 10.34 13.23
N ASP A 158 5.78 9.14 13.78
CA ASP A 158 6.77 8.05 13.79
C ASP A 158 7.10 7.59 12.36
N ILE A 159 6.10 7.52 11.48
CA ILE A 159 6.29 7.14 10.08
C ILE A 159 7.03 8.24 9.32
N GLN A 160 6.65 9.51 9.53
CA GLN A 160 7.36 10.64 8.92
C GLN A 160 8.84 10.66 9.33
N LYS A 161 9.13 10.41 10.61
CA LYS A 161 10.49 10.29 11.13
C LYS A 161 11.24 9.12 10.50
N ASN A 162 10.63 7.95 10.40
CA ASN A 162 11.24 6.79 9.74
C ASN A 162 11.58 7.08 8.27
N ILE A 163 10.68 7.74 7.53
CA ILE A 163 10.94 8.18 6.15
C ILE A 163 12.13 9.15 6.12
N ALA A 164 12.18 10.12 7.04
CA ALA A 164 13.26 11.09 7.08
C ALA A 164 14.63 10.47 7.41
N GLU A 165 14.67 9.45 8.27
CA GLU A 165 15.91 8.80 8.73
C GLU A 165 16.39 7.70 7.78
N ARG A 166 15.48 6.91 7.24
CA ARG A 166 15.78 5.66 6.51
C ARG A 166 15.45 5.74 5.02
N GLY A 167 14.77 6.80 4.61
CA GLY A 167 14.18 6.93 3.28
C GLY A 167 12.98 6.01 3.08
N ILE A 168 12.55 5.85 1.83
CA ILE A 168 11.41 5.01 1.48
C ILE A 168 11.68 4.24 0.18
N ARG A 169 11.35 2.96 0.14
CA ARG A 169 11.70 2.08 -0.98
C ARG A 169 10.82 2.30 -2.20
N ASN A 170 9.56 2.65 -2.00
CA ASN A 170 8.54 2.75 -3.05
C ASN A 170 7.91 4.15 -3.04
N SER A 171 7.72 4.75 -4.21
CA SER A 171 7.15 6.10 -4.31
C SER A 171 5.67 6.15 -3.91
N LEU A 172 4.91 5.13 -4.29
CA LEU A 172 3.50 4.90 -3.97
C LEU A 172 3.33 3.44 -3.52
N LEU A 173 2.32 3.21 -2.66
CA LEU A 173 2.17 1.98 -1.88
C LEU A 173 0.78 1.34 -1.96
N LEU A 174 -0.27 2.16 -2.03
CA LEU A 174 -1.69 1.79 -1.90
C LEU A 174 -2.49 2.42 -3.04
#